data_AF-X1IMZ6-F1
#
_entry.id   AF-X1IMZ6-F1
#
_cell.length_a   1.000
_cell.length_b   1.000
_cell.length_c   1.000
_cell.angle_alpha   90.00
_cell.angle_beta   90.00
_cell.angle_gamma   90.00
#
_symmetry.space_group_name_H-M   'P 1'
#
loop_
_entity.id
_entity.type
_entity.pdbx_description
1 polymer ?
#
loop_
_entity_poly.entity_id
_entity_poly.type
_entity_poly.pdbx_seq_one_letter_code
_entity_poly.pdbx_strand_id
1 'polypeptide(L)'
;TGLTSTALTAHAFASVLGGVGGPIVAIGSLLFGYSTLITWCYYGQQCARFIVGPGIIKPYAWLFVIFAFAGAVVKVPFVWLLTDTLNGAMAIPNLIGLVFLSGVMVKELKDYFSNPELLGR
;
A
#
# COMPACT_ATOMS: atom_id res chain seq x y z
N THR A 1 0.16 -3.95 -30.33
CA THR A 1 0.36 -4.95 -29.25
C THR A 1 -0.60 -4.64 -28.12
N GLY A 2 -1.66 -5.42 -27.93
CA GLY A 2 -2.66 -5.21 -26.85
C GLY A 2 -2.19 -5.71 -25.47
N LEU A 3 -0.90 -5.58 -25.17
CA LEU A 3 -0.31 -6.07 -23.91
C LEU A 3 -0.44 -5.00 -22.82
N THR A 4 -0.82 -5.39 -21.61
CA THR A 4 -1.02 -4.47 -20.48
C THR A 4 -0.16 -4.84 -19.27
N SER A 5 0.21 -3.83 -18.48
CA SER A 5 0.87 -3.99 -17.17
C SER A 5 2.14 -4.86 -17.24
N THR A 6 2.27 -5.87 -16.39
CA THR A 6 3.47 -6.72 -16.27
C THR A 6 3.89 -7.38 -17.59
N ALA A 7 2.93 -7.75 -18.44
CA ALA A 7 3.23 -8.36 -19.74
C ALA A 7 3.89 -7.36 -20.72
N LEU A 8 3.49 -6.08 -20.68
CA LEU A 8 4.10 -5.03 -21.48
C LEU A 8 5.53 -4.74 -20.99
N THR A 9 5.72 -4.65 -19.68
CA THR A 9 7.05 -4.45 -19.07
C THR A 9 7.98 -5.62 -19.39
N ALA A 10 7.49 -6.86 -19.30
CA ALA A 10 8.28 -8.04 -19.64
C ALA A 10 8.70 -8.04 -21.11
N HIS A 11 7.80 -7.67 -22.04
CA HIS A 11 8.12 -7.56 -23.45
C HIS A 11 9.14 -6.44 -23.73
N ALA A 12 9.01 -5.29 -23.08
CA ALA A 12 9.98 -4.20 -23.19
C ALA A 12 11.37 -4.63 -22.68
N PHE A 13 11.45 -5.27 -21.52
CA PHE A 13 12.71 -5.76 -20.98
C PHE A 13 13.32 -6.88 -21.83
N ALA A 14 12.50 -7.76 -22.41
CA ALA A 14 12.97 -8.78 -23.34
C ALA A 14 13.58 -8.17 -24.62
N SER A 15 13.08 -7.01 -25.08
CA SER A 15 13.61 -6.35 -26.27
C SER A 15 15.02 -5.76 -26.09
N VAL A 16 15.40 -5.42 -24.85
CA VAL A 16 16.70 -4.81 -24.53
C VAL A 16 17.68 -5.83 -23.95
N LEU A 17 17.22 -6.70 -23.04
CA LEU A 17 18.04 -7.64 -22.29
C LEU A 17 18.00 -9.07 -22.87
N GLY A 18 17.24 -9.31 -23.93
CA GLY A 18 17.06 -10.64 -24.51
C GLY A 18 16.27 -11.58 -23.60
N GLY A 19 16.53 -12.89 -23.70
CA GLY A 19 15.74 -13.95 -23.04
C GLY A 19 15.67 -13.88 -21.51
N VAL A 20 16.57 -13.14 -20.85
CA VAL A 20 16.59 -12.96 -19.39
C VAL A 20 15.66 -11.85 -18.89
N GLY A 21 15.23 -10.92 -19.76
CA GLY A 21 14.43 -9.76 -19.36
C GLY A 21 13.04 -10.13 -18.82
N GLY A 22 12.38 -11.12 -19.42
CA GLY A 22 11.07 -11.61 -18.99
C GLY A 22 11.06 -12.21 -17.57
N PRO A 23 11.93 -13.21 -17.27
CA PRO A 23 12.03 -13.81 -15.94
C PRO A 23 12.37 -12.82 -14.83
N ILE A 24 13.25 -11.84 -15.08
CA ILE A 24 13.61 -10.81 -14.09
C ILE A 24 12.38 -9.98 -13.71
N VAL A 25 11.60 -9.53 -14.71
CA VAL A 25 10.37 -8.76 -14.46
C VAL A 25 9.32 -9.60 -13.74
N ALA A 26 9.20 -10.89 -14.08
CA ALA A 26 8.27 -11.79 -13.40
C ALA A 26 8.62 -11.96 -11.91
N ILE A 27 9.88 -12.26 -11.58
CA ILE A 27 10.34 -12.41 -10.20
C ILE A 27 10.19 -11.07 -9.44
N GLY A 28 10.60 -9.96 -10.05
CA GLY A 28 10.48 -8.63 -9.45
C GLY A 28 9.02 -8.26 -9.17
N SER A 29 8.12 -8.51 -10.12
CA SER A 29 6.68 -8.26 -9.95
C SER A 29 6.05 -9.14 -8.87
N LEU A 30 6.49 -10.41 -8.75
CA LEU A 30 6.02 -11.32 -7.71
C LEU A 30 6.45 -10.85 -6.31
N LEU A 31 7.73 -10.53 -6.13
CA LEU A 31 8.25 -10.04 -4.85
C LEU A 31 7.60 -8.71 -4.45
N PHE A 32 7.42 -7.79 -5.42
CA PHE A 32 6.75 -6.50 -5.20
C PHE A 32 5.27 -6.66 -4.84
N GLY A 33 4.55 -7.54 -5.55
CA GLY A 33 3.15 -7.84 -5.24
C GLY A 33 3.00 -8.46 -3.85
N TYR A 34 3.90 -9.39 -3.49
CA TYR A 34 3.89 -10.04 -2.18
C TYR A 34 4.15 -9.08 -1.02
N SER A 35 5.16 -8.21 -1.13
CA SER A 35 5.43 -7.21 -0.08
C SER A 35 4.25 -6.25 0.09
N THR A 36 3.65 -5.82 -1.02
CA THR A 36 2.45 -4.97 -1.01
C THR A 36 1.29 -5.65 -0.29
N LEU A 37 1.01 -6.92 -0.57
CA LEU A 37 -0.06 -7.68 0.08
C LEU A 37 0.12 -7.76 1.60
N ILE A 38 1.34 -8.00 2.09
CA ILE A 38 1.63 -8.04 3.53
C ILE A 38 1.35 -6.67 4.16
N THR A 39 1.85 -5.60 3.55
CA THR A 39 1.67 -4.23 4.04
C THR A 39 0.20 -3.86 4.14
N TRP A 40 -0.60 -4.13 3.11
CA TRP A 40 -2.04 -3.83 3.12
C TRP A 40 -2.81 -4.69 4.12
N CYS A 41 -2.45 -5.96 4.29
CA CYS A 41 -3.02 -6.81 5.33
C CYS A 41 -2.76 -6.22 6.72
N TYR A 42 -1.52 -5.79 6.98
CA TYR A 42 -1.13 -5.19 8.26
C TYR A 42 -1.87 -3.86 8.52
N TYR A 43 -1.93 -2.96 7.54
CA TYR A 43 -2.68 -1.70 7.70
C TYR A 43 -4.15 -1.96 8.00
N GLY A 44 -4.77 -2.89 7.27
CA GLY A 44 -6.15 -3.30 7.53
C GLY A 44 -6.35 -3.86 8.94
N GLN A 45 -5.42 -4.69 9.43
CA GLN A 45 -5.48 -5.21 10.80
C GLN A 45 -5.40 -4.10 11.85
N GLN A 46 -4.57 -3.08 11.65
CA GLN A 46 -4.49 -1.94 12.59
C GLN A 46 -5.77 -1.11 12.58
N CYS A 47 -6.33 -0.82 11.40
CA CYS A 47 -7.61 -0.13 11.29
C CYS A 47 -8.74 -0.93 11.95
N ALA A 48 -8.83 -2.24 11.68
CA ALA A 48 -9.83 -3.11 12.29
C ALA A 48 -9.65 -3.21 13.81
N ARG A 49 -8.41 -3.31 14.29
CA ARG A 49 -8.07 -3.31 15.71
C ARG A 49 -8.49 -2.00 16.39
N PHE A 50 -8.33 -0.87 15.73
CA PHE A 50 -8.74 0.44 16.26
C PHE A 50 -10.26 0.53 16.43
N ILE A 51 -11.03 -0.05 15.50
CA ILE A 51 -12.50 0.01 15.52
C ILE A 51 -13.13 -1.03 16.46
N VAL A 52 -12.66 -2.28 16.42
CA VAL A 52 -13.32 -3.43 17.07
C VAL A 52 -12.53 -3.98 18.27
N GLY A 53 -11.25 -3.62 18.39
CA GLY A 53 -10.36 -4.11 19.45
C GLY A 53 -9.42 -5.24 19.00
N PRO A 54 -8.55 -5.74 19.91
CA PRO A 54 -7.41 -6.61 19.56
C PRO A 54 -7.77 -8.02 19.09
N GLY A 55 -8.98 -8.51 19.38
CA GLY A 55 -9.39 -9.88 19.02
C GLY A 55 -9.61 -10.10 17.52
N ILE A 56 -9.78 -9.04 16.73
CA ILE A 56 -10.16 -9.12 15.30
C ILE A 56 -8.98 -9.38 14.35
N ILE A 57 -7.74 -9.32 14.85
CA ILE A 57 -6.51 -9.38 14.02
C ILE A 57 -6.45 -10.68 13.20
N LYS A 58 -6.63 -11.84 13.87
CA LYS A 58 -6.56 -13.16 13.21
C LYS A 58 -7.73 -13.39 12.24
N PRO A 59 -9.01 -13.12 12.62
CA PRO A 59 -10.12 -13.19 11.67
C PRO A 59 -9.93 -12.30 10.43
N TYR A 60 -9.44 -11.07 10.62
CA TYR A 60 -9.19 -10.14 9.51
C TYR A 60 -8.13 -10.67 8.55
N ALA A 61 -7.05 -11.25 9.06
CA ALA A 61 -5.99 -11.83 8.23
C ALA A 61 -6.53 -12.95 7.31
N TRP A 62 -7.35 -13.86 7.85
CA TRP A 62 -7.98 -14.92 7.05
C TRP A 62 -8.93 -14.36 6.00
N LEU A 63 -9.74 -13.37 6.38
CA LEU A 63 -10.64 -12.70 5.46
C LEU A 63 -9.87 -12.02 4.31
N PHE A 64 -8.76 -11.35 4.63
CA PHE A 64 -7.90 -10.70 3.65
C PHE A 64 -7.34 -11.68 2.62
N VAL A 65 -6.89 -12.87 3.05
CA VAL A 65 -6.38 -13.91 2.13
C VAL A 65 -7.47 -14.37 1.16
N ILE A 66 -8.69 -14.57 1.64
CA ILE A 66 -9.84 -14.94 0.79
C ILE A 66 -10.14 -13.84 -0.23
N PHE A 67 -10.16 -12.58 0.19
CA PHE A 67 -10.37 -11.45 -0.72
C PHE A 67 -9.21 -11.25 -1.70
N ALA A 68 -7.97 -11.48 -1.29
CA ALA A 68 -6.80 -11.41 -2.18
C ALA A 68 -6.91 -12.47 -3.30
N PHE A 69 -7.36 -13.68 -2.96
CA PHE A 69 -7.64 -14.72 -3.95
C PHE A 69 -8.80 -14.32 -4.87
N ALA A 70 -9.90 -13.80 -4.32
CA ALA A 70 -11.02 -13.31 -5.13
C ALA A 70 -10.59 -12.17 -6.08
N GLY A 71 -9.73 -11.26 -5.62
CA GLY A 71 -9.18 -10.16 -6.41
C GLY A 71 -8.36 -10.62 -7.63
N ALA A 72 -7.74 -11.81 -7.56
CA ALA A 72 -7.02 -12.40 -8.69
C ALA A 72 -7.95 -12.86 -9.83
N VAL A 73 -9.24 -13.07 -9.55
CA VAL A 73 -10.25 -13.53 -10.53
C VAL A 73 -11.06 -12.36 -11.11
N VAL A 74 -11.09 -11.22 -10.42
CA VAL A 74 -11.85 -10.02 -10.84
C VAL A 74 -11.12 -9.25 -11.95
N LYS A 75 -11.88 -8.55 -12.80
CA LYS A 75 -11.32 -7.73 -13.89
C LYS A 75 -10.44 -6.60 -13.34
N VAL A 76 -9.21 -6.52 -13.83
CA VAL A 76 -8.20 -5.54 -13.43
C VAL A 76 -8.72 -4.08 -13.44
N PRO A 77 -9.41 -3.57 -14.49
CA PRO A 77 -9.90 -2.18 -14.49
C PRO A 77 -10.92 -1.88 -13.38
N PHE A 78 -11.74 -2.86 -13.02
CA PHE A 78 -12.70 -2.69 -11.93
C PHE A 78 -11.99 -2.60 -10.57
N VAL A 79 -10.95 -3.42 -10.36
CA VAL A 79 -10.13 -3.37 -9.15
C VAL A 79 -9.44 -2.01 -9.00
N TRP A 80 -8.93 -1.44 -10.10
CA TRP A 80 -8.34 -0.08 -10.09
C TRP A 80 -9.38 0.97 -9.68
N LEU A 81 -10.55 0.98 -10.32
CA LEU A 81 -11.61 1.94 -10.00
C LEU A 81 -12.07 1.85 -8.54
N LEU A 82 -12.26 0.62 -8.03
CA LEU A 82 -12.65 0.37 -6.65
C LEU A 82 -11.57 0.88 -5.68
N THR A 83 -10.30 0.54 -5.93
CA THR A 83 -9.18 0.90 -5.07
C THR A 83 -8.95 2.41 -5.04
N ASP A 84 -9.02 3.08 -6.20
CA ASP A 84 -8.86 4.53 -6.29
C ASP A 84 -9.97 5.28 -5.54
N THR A 85 -11.20 4.79 -5.64
CA THR A 85 -12.35 5.36 -4.92
C THR A 85 -12.19 5.22 -3.41
N LEU A 86 -11.80 4.03 -2.93
CA LEU A 86 -11.59 3.76 -1.51
C LEU A 86 -10.39 4.53 -0.94
N ASN A 87 -9.29 4.63 -1.70
CA ASN A 87 -8.13 5.43 -1.30
C ASN A 87 -8.47 6.92 -1.25
N GLY A 88 -9.25 7.42 -2.20
CA GLY A 88 -9.77 8.79 -2.17
C GLY A 88 -10.63 9.03 -0.92
N ALA A 89 -11.55 8.13 -0.61
CA ALA A 89 -12.39 8.21 0.57
C ALA A 89 -11.58 8.20 1.89
N MET A 90 -10.49 7.44 1.95
CA MET A 90 -9.56 7.42 3.09
C MET A 90 -8.71 8.69 3.17
N ALA A 91 -8.26 9.21 2.03
CA ALA A 91 -7.38 10.38 1.96
C ALA A 91 -8.10 11.67 2.40
N ILE A 92 -9.39 11.83 2.07
CA ILE A 92 -10.16 13.03 2.41
C ILE A 92 -10.12 13.37 3.92
N PRO A 93 -10.56 12.48 4.85
CA PRO A 93 -10.54 12.80 6.28
C PRO A 93 -9.11 12.97 6.81
N ASN A 94 -8.14 12.21 6.29
CA ASN A 94 -6.75 12.33 6.71
C ASN A 94 -6.14 13.69 6.34
N LEU A 95 -6.36 14.15 5.10
CA LEU A 95 -5.87 15.45 4.63
C LEU A 95 -6.55 16.60 5.37
N ILE A 96 -7.86 16.53 5.63
CA ILE A 96 -8.56 17.54 6.43
C ILE A 96 -7.94 17.64 7.83
N GLY A 97 -7.73 16.49 8.49
CA GLY A 97 -7.07 16.43 9.79
C GLY A 97 -5.68 17.04 9.75
N LEU A 98 -4.88 16.72 8.73
CA LEU A 98 -3.53 17.26 8.56
C LEU A 98 -3.52 18.78 8.41
N VAL A 99 -4.47 19.35 7.65
CA VAL A 99 -4.56 20.81 7.50
C VAL A 99 -4.86 21.48 8.85
N PHE A 100 -5.81 20.96 9.62
CA PHE A 100 -6.13 21.52 10.95
C PHE A 100 -5.00 21.32 11.97
N LEU A 101 -4.32 20.18 11.93
CA LEU A 101 -3.24 19.83 12.86
C LEU A 101 -1.87 20.41 12.43
N SER A 102 -1.75 20.96 11.23
CA SER A 102 -0.48 21.48 10.69
C SER A 102 0.17 22.50 11.62
N GLY A 103 -0.61 23.42 12.21
CA GLY A 103 -0.12 24.39 13.17
C GLY A 103 0.39 23.77 14.48
N VAL A 104 -0.28 22.72 14.97
CA VAL A 104 0.14 21.98 16.17
C VAL A 104 1.42 21.21 15.89
N MET A 105 1.52 20.54 14.74
CA MET A 105 2.72 19.81 14.33
C MET A 105 3.93 20.74 14.23
N VAL A 106 3.80 21.93 13.62
CA VAL A 106 4.91 22.89 13.52
C VAL A 106 5.36 23.38 14.90
N LYS A 107 4.43 23.57 15.84
CA LYS A 107 4.77 23.94 17.22
C LYS A 107 5.54 22.81 17.92
N GLU A 108 5.05 21.58 17.84
CA GLU A 108 5.69 20.41 18.44
C GLU A 108 7.08 20.15 17.84
N LEU A 109 7.20 20.31 16.52
CA LEU A 109 8.47 20.15 15.80
C LEU A 109 9.49 21.19 16.26
N LYS A 110 9.08 22.46 16.46
CA LYS A 110 9.96 23.51 17.01
C LYS A 110 10.39 23.20 18.44
N ASP A 111 9.49 22.70 19.27
CA ASP A 111 9.80 22.35 20.66
C ASP A 111 10.78 21.17 20.73
N TYR A 112 10.55 20.14 19.90
CA TYR A 112 11.48 19.01 19.73
C TYR A 112 12.89 19.48 19.34
N PHE A 113 13.01 20.37 18.35
CA PHE A 113 14.31 20.86 17.88
C PHE A 113 14.96 21.89 18.83
N SER A 114 14.20 22.48 19.74
CA SER A 114 14.71 23.43 20.74
C SER A 114 15.23 22.74 22.00
N ASN A 115 14.92 21.45 22.19
CA ASN A 115 15.26 20.71 23.39
C ASN A 115 16.46 19.76 23.16
N PRO A 116 17.70 20.15 23.54
CA PRO A 116 18.90 19.38 23.24
C PRO A 116 18.92 17.97 23.86
N GLU A 117 18.24 17.74 24.98
CA GLU A 117 18.09 16.40 25.58
C GLU A 117 17.34 15.41 24.67
N LEU A 118 16.37 15.87 23.87
CA LEU A 118 15.62 15.03 22.92
C LEU A 118 16.41 14.78 21.62
N LEU A 119 17.43 15.58 21.35
CA LEU A 119 18.29 15.47 20.18
C LEU A 119 19.50 14.55 20.40
N GLY A 120 19.67 14.02 21.62
CA GLY A 120 20.79 13.13 21.95
C GLY A 120 22.16 13.77 21.75
N ARG A 121 22.24 15.10 21.88
CA ARG A 121 23.48 15.90 21.79
C ARG A 121 23.79 16.59 23.10
#